data_AF-A0A1Z7ZQT2-F1
#
_entry.id   AF-A0A1Z7ZQT2-F1
#
_cell.length_a   1.000
_cell.length_b   1.000
_cell.length_c   1.000
_cell.angle_alpha   90.00
_cell.angle_beta   90.00
_cell.angle_gamma   90.00
#
_symmetry.space_group_name_H-M   'P 1'
#
loop_
_entity.id
_entity.type
_entity.pdbx_description
1 polymer ?
#
loop_
_entity_poly.entity_id
_entity_poly.type
_entity_poly.pdbx_seq_one_letter_code
_entity_poly.pdbx_strand_id
1 'polypeptide(L)'
;MTVNSQSLSQKQIERRNNKVALFSTQEFSNLHIWFYNNVLDLKLSNEVEEQYGHIISKYTYKMSRLDDKDSDYTYGEMVERVHSLVREINMESKPILTIKQYNDHAKIMINFKQTVLNKLEFKNSQTVK
;
A
#
# COMPACT_ATOMS: atom_id res chain seq x y z
N MET A 1 6.47 40.77 -23.53
CA MET A 1 5.89 39.44 -23.24
C MET A 1 6.39 39.03 -21.87
N THR A 2 5.54 39.09 -20.86
CA THR A 2 5.92 38.74 -19.49
C THR A 2 5.66 37.25 -19.31
N VAL A 3 6.73 36.45 -19.28
CA VAL A 3 6.63 35.02 -19.00
C VAL A 3 6.36 34.88 -17.50
N ASN A 4 5.08 34.72 -17.12
CA ASN A 4 4.73 34.39 -15.74
C ASN A 4 5.20 32.97 -15.43
N SER A 5 6.42 32.84 -14.89
CA SER A 5 6.85 31.61 -14.24
C SER A 5 6.10 31.50 -12.91
N GLN A 6 4.91 30.90 -12.93
CA GLN A 6 4.24 30.51 -11.68
C GLN A 6 5.13 29.51 -10.95
N SER A 7 5.75 29.93 -9.84
CA SER A 7 6.39 28.99 -8.92
C SER A 7 5.31 28.06 -8.38
N LEU A 8 5.44 26.75 -8.60
CA LEU A 8 4.54 25.76 -8.03
C LEU A 8 4.58 25.87 -6.50
N SER A 9 3.43 25.78 -5.84
CA SER A 9 3.38 25.67 -4.37
C SER A 9 4.04 24.37 -3.91
N GLN A 10 4.56 24.34 -2.68
CA GLN A 10 5.19 23.15 -2.10
C GLN A 10 4.29 21.90 -2.20
N LYS A 11 2.98 22.05 -1.95
CA LYS A 11 1.99 20.96 -2.13
C LYS A 11 1.90 20.46 -3.58
N GLN A 12 1.99 21.36 -4.57
CA GLN A 12 1.96 20.96 -5.98
C GLN A 12 3.25 20.24 -6.39
N ILE A 13 4.39 20.62 -5.81
CA ILE A 13 5.68 19.94 -6.02
C ILE A 13 5.64 18.53 -5.42
N GLU A 14 5.18 18.38 -4.18
CA GLU A 14 5.01 17.08 -3.52
C GLU A 14 4.11 16.15 -4.33
N ARG A 15 2.94 16.64 -4.76
CA ARG A 15 2.00 15.88 -5.60
C ARG A 15 2.66 15.40 -6.90
N ARG A 16 3.43 16.25 -7.58
CA ARG A 16 4.10 15.89 -8.84
C ARG A 16 5.15 14.80 -8.62
N ASN A 17 5.96 14.91 -7.57
CA ASN A 17 7.01 13.93 -7.25
C ASN A 17 6.44 12.58 -6.82
N ASN A 18 5.23 12.60 -6.26
CA ASN A 18 4.53 11.41 -5.81
C ASN A 18 3.98 10.54 -6.94
N LYS A 19 3.84 11.04 -8.17
CA LYS A 19 3.32 10.33 -9.36
C LYS A 19 4.28 9.28 -9.96
N VAL A 20 5.42 9.04 -9.30
CA VAL A 20 6.39 7.99 -9.66
C VAL A 20 6.06 6.72 -8.90
N ALA A 21 6.23 5.54 -9.50
CA ALA A 21 6.01 4.27 -8.82
C ALA A 21 6.74 4.18 -7.47
N LEU A 22 6.04 3.71 -6.43
CA LEU A 22 6.53 3.59 -5.07
C LEU A 22 7.57 2.48 -4.95
N PHE A 23 7.32 1.35 -5.62
CA PHE A 23 8.23 0.22 -5.70
C PHE A 23 8.74 0.07 -7.13
N SER A 24 10.01 -0.32 -7.28
CA SER A 24 10.49 -0.87 -8.55
C SER A 24 9.84 -2.23 -8.82
N THR A 25 9.86 -2.67 -10.09
CA THR A 25 9.32 -3.98 -10.49
C THR A 25 9.90 -5.14 -9.67
N GLN A 26 11.22 -5.10 -9.38
CA GLN A 26 11.86 -6.15 -8.59
C GLN A 26 11.40 -6.13 -7.12
N GLU A 27 11.32 -4.95 -6.51
CA GLU A 27 10.86 -4.83 -5.12
C GLU A 27 9.40 -5.28 -4.98
N PHE A 28 8.56 -4.92 -5.95
CA PHE A 28 7.17 -5.35 -5.98
C PHE A 28 7.06 -6.87 -6.12
N SER A 29 7.85 -7.49 -7.01
CA SER A 29 7.89 -8.95 -7.17
C SER A 29 8.33 -9.66 -5.88
N ASN A 30 9.37 -9.14 -5.22
CA ASN A 30 9.84 -9.68 -3.94
C ASN A 30 8.78 -9.58 -2.84
N LEU A 31 8.09 -8.43 -2.75
CA LEU A 31 7.00 -8.22 -1.79
C LEU A 31 5.84 -9.18 -2.06
N HIS A 32 5.50 -9.40 -3.33
CA HIS A 32 4.45 -10.32 -3.74
C HIS A 32 4.78 -11.77 -3.35
N ILE A 33 6.01 -12.23 -3.61
CA ILE A 33 6.47 -13.57 -3.20
C ILE A 33 6.45 -13.72 -1.68
N TRP A 34 6.98 -12.74 -0.94
CA TRP A 34 6.95 -12.76 0.51
C TRP A 34 5.52 -12.86 1.04
N PHE A 35 4.60 -12.05 0.51
CA PHE A 35 3.20 -12.06 0.93
C PHE A 35 2.54 -13.40 0.62
N TYR A 36 2.73 -13.92 -0.59
CA TYR A 36 2.19 -15.22 -1.01
C TYR A 36 2.64 -16.35 -0.07
N ASN A 37 3.94 -16.43 0.25
CA ASN A 37 4.46 -17.46 1.16
C ASN A 37 3.82 -17.36 2.55
N ASN A 38 3.65 -16.15 3.08
CA ASN A 38 3.01 -15.95 4.38
C ASN A 38 1.50 -16.32 4.36
N VAL A 39 0.82 -16.11 3.23
CA VAL A 39 -0.58 -16.53 3.06
C VAL A 39 -0.72 -18.05 2.98
N LEU A 40 0.21 -18.74 2.31
CA LEU A 40 0.24 -20.21 2.31
C LEU A 40 0.34 -20.78 3.73
N ASP A 41 1.10 -20.13 4.62
CA ASP A 41 1.24 -20.53 6.02
C ASP A 41 -0.04 -20.36 6.85
N LEU A 42 -1.04 -19.62 6.36
CA LEU A 42 -2.36 -19.52 6.99
C LEU A 42 -3.18 -20.82 6.85
N LYS A 43 -2.82 -21.69 5.90
CA LYS A 43 -3.49 -22.97 5.65
C LYS A 43 -5.01 -22.82 5.54
N LEU A 44 -5.43 -21.90 4.67
CA LEU A 44 -6.85 -21.64 4.42
C LEU A 44 -7.48 -22.84 3.70
N SER A 45 -8.78 -23.06 3.91
CA SER A 45 -9.53 -23.95 3.01
C SER A 45 -9.74 -23.27 1.67
N ASN A 46 -9.97 -24.03 0.60
CA ASN A 46 -10.16 -23.47 -0.74
C ASN A 46 -11.23 -22.35 -0.79
N GLU A 47 -12.35 -22.55 -0.10
CA GLU A 47 -13.44 -21.56 -0.03
C GLU A 47 -13.00 -20.27 0.69
N VAL A 48 -12.27 -20.39 1.80
CA VAL A 48 -11.76 -19.23 2.53
C VAL A 48 -10.63 -18.56 1.77
N GLU A 49 -9.79 -19.33 1.08
CA GLU A 49 -8.69 -18.83 0.26
C GLU A 49 -9.18 -17.95 -0.89
N GLU A 50 -10.25 -18.34 -1.57
CA GLU A 50 -10.85 -17.54 -2.64
C GLU A 50 -11.36 -16.19 -2.11
N GLN A 51 -12.16 -16.22 -1.03
CA GLN A 51 -12.70 -15.01 -0.40
C GLN A 51 -11.58 -14.10 0.12
N TYR A 52 -10.57 -14.69 0.77
CA TYR A 52 -9.40 -13.99 1.26
C TYR A 52 -8.60 -13.36 0.12
N GLY A 53 -8.37 -14.12 -0.96
CA GLY A 53 -7.68 -13.65 -2.17
C GLY A 53 -8.40 -12.47 -2.83
N HIS A 54 -9.73 -12.46 -2.85
CA HIS A 54 -10.53 -11.33 -3.32
C HIS A 54 -10.34 -10.08 -2.47
N ILE A 55 -10.36 -10.21 -1.14
CA ILE A 55 -10.13 -9.10 -0.21
C ILE A 55 -8.73 -8.52 -0.44
N ILE A 56 -7.70 -9.37 -0.45
CA ILE A 56 -6.32 -8.92 -0.67
C ILE A 56 -6.19 -8.21 -2.02
N SER A 57 -6.65 -8.82 -3.11
CA SER A 57 -6.53 -8.26 -4.47
C SER A 57 -7.22 -6.89 -4.60
N LYS A 58 -8.42 -6.74 -4.03
CA LYS A 58 -9.17 -5.48 -3.99
C LYS A 58 -8.36 -4.36 -3.34
N TYR A 59 -7.73 -4.64 -2.20
CA TYR A 59 -7.05 -3.62 -1.40
C TYR A 59 -5.61 -3.36 -1.84
N THR A 60 -4.90 -4.37 -2.34
CA THR A 60 -3.57 -4.17 -2.94
C THR A 60 -3.67 -3.36 -4.23
N TYR A 61 -4.71 -3.59 -5.05
CA TYR A 61 -5.00 -2.73 -6.20
C TYR A 61 -5.27 -1.27 -5.80
N LYS A 62 -6.09 -1.03 -4.76
CA LYS A 62 -6.29 0.34 -4.25
C LYS A 62 -4.99 0.97 -3.76
N MET A 63 -4.10 0.18 -3.15
CA MET A 63 -2.83 0.65 -2.63
C MET A 63 -1.82 0.97 -3.75
N SER A 64 -1.80 0.20 -4.83
CA SER A 64 -0.95 0.45 -6.01
C SER A 64 -1.41 1.65 -6.85
N ARG A 65 -2.50 2.32 -6.47
CA ARG A 65 -3.01 3.52 -7.13
C ARG A 65 -2.73 4.80 -6.32
N LEU A 66 -2.10 4.68 -5.14
CA LEU A 66 -1.80 5.85 -4.31
C LEU A 66 -0.81 6.80 -4.96
N ASP A 67 0.14 6.24 -5.70
CA ASP A 67 1.20 6.91 -6.45
C ASP A 67 0.88 7.09 -7.94
N ASP A 68 -0.35 6.80 -8.36
CA ASP A 68 -0.75 6.93 -9.75
C ASP A 68 -0.79 8.40 -10.20
N LYS A 69 -0.58 8.65 -11.49
CA LYS A 69 -0.54 9.99 -12.09
C LYS A 69 -1.84 10.78 -11.93
N ASP A 70 -2.96 10.07 -11.74
CA ASP A 70 -4.29 10.63 -11.55
C ASP A 70 -4.61 10.89 -10.07
N SER A 71 -3.72 10.48 -9.16
CA SER A 71 -3.79 10.77 -7.73
C SER A 71 -3.04 12.07 -7.41
N ASP A 72 -3.67 12.94 -6.62
CA ASP A 72 -3.10 14.20 -6.13
C ASP A 72 -2.83 14.15 -4.61
N TYR A 73 -2.46 12.98 -4.09
CA TYR A 73 -2.15 12.82 -2.66
C TYR A 73 -0.79 13.41 -2.29
N THR A 74 -0.78 14.18 -1.21
CA THR A 74 0.43 14.52 -0.44
C THR A 74 0.95 13.29 0.31
N TYR A 75 2.19 13.35 0.81
CA TYR A 75 2.77 12.27 1.60
C TYR A 75 1.89 11.89 2.81
N GLY A 76 1.41 12.88 3.58
CA GLY A 76 0.55 12.63 4.74
C GLY A 76 -0.77 11.94 4.35
N GLU A 77 -1.38 12.35 3.24
CA GLU A 77 -2.61 11.70 2.73
C GLU A 77 -2.35 10.25 2.29
N MET A 78 -1.20 9.96 1.69
CA MET A 78 -0.81 8.59 1.36
C MET A 78 -0.64 7.71 2.60
N VAL A 79 0.02 8.23 3.64
CA VAL A 79 0.20 7.52 4.92
C VAL A 79 -1.14 7.16 5.54
N GLU A 80 -2.04 8.14 5.68
CA GLU A 80 -3.39 7.90 6.22
C GLU A 80 -4.18 6.89 5.38
N ARG A 81 -4.02 6.94 4.05
CA ARG A 81 -4.69 6.00 3.16
C ARG A 81 -4.15 4.58 3.30
N VAL A 82 -2.84 4.40 3.46
CA VAL A 82 -2.24 3.09 3.78
C VAL A 82 -2.81 2.55 5.09
N HIS A 83 -2.90 3.38 6.13
CA HIS A 83 -3.53 2.99 7.40
C HIS A 83 -4.99 2.56 7.23
N SER A 84 -5.79 3.32 6.47
CA SER A 84 -7.20 3.00 6.20
C SER A 84 -7.34 1.67 5.46
N LEU A 85 -6.58 1.48 4.37
CA LEU A 85 -6.65 0.28 3.54
C LEU A 85 -6.27 -0.98 4.34
N VAL A 86 -5.23 -0.92 5.17
CA VAL A 86 -4.84 -2.05 6.02
C VAL A 86 -5.91 -2.33 7.09
N ARG A 87 -6.57 -1.30 7.63
CA ARG A 87 -7.70 -1.48 8.55
C ARG A 87 -8.87 -2.18 7.85
N GLU A 88 -9.20 -1.77 6.63
CA GLU A 88 -10.26 -2.37 5.82
C GLU A 88 -9.97 -3.85 5.48
N ILE A 89 -8.73 -4.19 5.12
CA ILE A 89 -8.29 -5.58 4.95
C ILE A 89 -8.56 -6.39 6.22
N ASN A 90 -8.07 -5.93 7.37
CA ASN A 90 -8.25 -6.66 8.63
C ASN A 90 -9.74 -6.83 8.99
N MET A 91 -10.57 -5.80 8.79
CA MET A 91 -12.00 -5.88 9.07
C MET A 91 -12.72 -6.89 8.17
N GLU A 92 -12.45 -6.89 6.86
CA GLU A 92 -13.07 -7.81 5.91
C GLU A 92 -12.54 -9.25 6.04
N SER A 93 -11.27 -9.43 6.42
CA SER A 93 -10.69 -10.76 6.64
C SER A 93 -11.12 -11.41 7.96
N LYS A 94 -11.42 -10.62 9.00
CA LYS A 94 -11.80 -11.15 10.32
C LYS A 94 -12.96 -12.16 10.33
N PRO A 95 -14.11 -11.93 9.65
CA PRO A 95 -15.24 -12.86 9.71
C PRO A 95 -15.01 -14.19 8.97
N ILE A 96 -14.07 -14.24 8.02
CA ILE A 96 -13.82 -15.44 7.20
C ILE A 96 -12.66 -16.30 7.75
N LEU A 97 -11.91 -15.78 8.71
CA LEU A 97 -10.75 -16.46 9.30
C LEU A 97 -11.09 -17.00 10.69
N THR A 98 -10.52 -18.14 11.03
CA THR A 98 -10.47 -18.58 12.44
C THR A 98 -9.65 -17.61 13.29
N ILE A 99 -9.82 -17.64 14.61
CA ILE A 99 -9.03 -16.80 15.54
C ILE A 99 -7.53 -16.96 15.30
N LYS A 100 -7.06 -18.20 15.11
CA LYS A 100 -5.63 -18.46 14.83
C LYS A 100 -5.20 -17.82 13.51
N GLN A 101 -5.93 -18.06 12.42
CA GLN A 101 -5.61 -17.51 11.11
C GLN A 101 -5.66 -15.99 11.11
N TYR A 102 -6.62 -15.38 11.81
CA TYR A 102 -6.72 -13.94 11.95
C TYR A 102 -5.52 -13.35 12.71
N ASN A 103 -5.06 -14.00 13.79
CA ASN A 103 -3.87 -13.56 14.51
C ASN A 103 -2.61 -13.62 13.64
N ASP A 104 -2.48 -14.65 12.80
CA ASP A 104 -1.36 -14.77 11.89
C ASP A 104 -1.47 -13.76 10.73
N HIS A 105 -2.66 -13.58 10.14
CA HIS A 105 -2.97 -12.51 9.19
C HIS A 105 -2.60 -11.12 9.72
N ALA A 106 -2.98 -10.80 10.96
CA ALA A 106 -2.69 -9.50 11.56
C ALA A 106 -1.18 -9.21 11.62
N LYS A 107 -0.35 -10.23 11.92
CA LYS A 107 1.12 -10.09 11.90
C LYS A 107 1.63 -9.83 10.48
N ILE A 108 1.09 -10.53 9.48
CA ILE A 108 1.43 -10.32 8.07
C ILE A 108 1.08 -8.87 7.67
N MET A 109 -0.12 -8.39 8.04
CA MET A 109 -0.56 -7.03 7.74
C MET A 109 0.28 -5.96 8.43
N ILE A 110 0.76 -6.20 9.66
CA ILE A 110 1.68 -5.28 10.35
C ILE A 110 2.98 -5.13 9.55
N ASN A 111 3.59 -6.24 9.14
CA ASN A 111 4.84 -6.23 8.39
C ASN A 111 4.68 -5.63 6.99
N PHE A 112 3.59 -5.97 6.30
CA PHE A 112 3.25 -5.39 5.00
C PHE A 112 3.07 -3.88 5.11
N LYS A 113 2.26 -3.41 6.06
CA LYS A 113 2.04 -1.99 6.32
C LYS A 113 3.37 -1.27 6.58
N GLN A 114 4.20 -1.80 7.46
CA GLN A 114 5.49 -1.18 7.78
C GLN A 114 6.41 -1.10 6.57
N THR A 115 6.43 -2.14 5.74
CA THR A 115 7.21 -2.16 4.49
C THR A 115 6.79 -1.04 3.55
N VAL A 116 5.48 -0.85 3.36
CA VAL A 116 4.93 0.23 2.51
C VAL A 116 5.23 1.61 3.10
N LEU A 117 5.04 1.80 4.40
CA LEU A 117 5.31 3.07 5.08
C LEU A 117 6.79 3.46 5.03
N ASN A 118 7.70 2.51 5.28
CA ASN A 118 9.14 2.74 5.17
C ASN A 118 9.53 3.15 3.74
N LYS A 119 8.92 2.53 2.72
CA LYS A 119 9.18 2.88 1.33
C LYS A 119 8.66 4.28 0.99
N LEU A 120 7.48 4.65 1.49
CA LEU A 120 6.91 5.99 1.34
C LEU A 120 7.79 7.05 1.99
N GLU A 121 8.25 6.80 3.21
CA GLU A 121 9.15 7.71 3.94
C GLU A 121 10.48 7.87 3.20
N PHE A 122 11.09 6.76 2.75
CA PHE A 122 12.31 6.81 1.96
C PHE A 122 12.14 7.67 0.70
N LYS A 123 11.06 7.45 -0.06
CA LYS A 123 10.77 8.24 -1.27
C LYS A 123 10.60 9.74 -0.94
N ASN A 124 9.83 10.07 0.10
CA ASN A 124 9.62 11.45 0.53
C ASN A 124 10.95 12.13 0.95
N SER A 125 11.86 11.40 1.60
CA SER A 125 13.17 11.92 2.00
C SER A 125 14.09 12.26 0.82
N GLN A 126 13.90 11.60 -0.33
CA GLN A 126 14.65 11.89 -1.56
C GLN A 126 14.09 13.09 -2.33
N THR A 127 12.81 13.43 -2.12
CA THR A 127 12.14 14.53 -2.83
C THR A 127 12.22 15.88 -2.11
N VAL A 128 12.70 15.90 -0.86
CA VAL A 128 12.84 17.09 -0.01
C VAL A 128 14.30 17.63 0.00
N LYS A 129 15.21 17.03 -0.78
CA LYS A 129 16.57 17.56 -1.03
C LYS A 129 16.58 18.53 -2.20
#